data_AF-A0A7V9UH13-F1
#
_entry.id   AF-A0A7V9UH13-F1
#
_cell.length_a   1.000
_cell.length_b   1.000
_cell.length_c   1.000
_cell.angle_alpha   90.00
_cell.angle_beta   90.00
_cell.angle_gamma   90.00
#
_symmetry.space_group_name_H-M   'P 1'
#
loop_
_entity.id
_entity.type
_entity.pdbx_description
1 polymer ?
#
loop_
_entity_poly.entity_id
_entity_poly.type
_entity_poly.pdbx_seq_one_letter_code
_entity_poly.pdbx_strand_id
1 'polypeptide(L)'
;MNKMDIVIEKLLDDYIDVNLIDGEWNSLIPSHLRHDKIKEDLKADAQLPELSILLECAIKILSTEDSKHYLDLRDYEKMVKQFSEAGDYIEKIDLTKPIEEDYASLLHFDDSTMQSIFKIAQEKYNENKIEESFSIFALLSTLKPETFDYWYRMGIIAHQMQQYAFALKAFTNATYFYPDLLGSRIFSADCHLKLGQIENAKTELNEAKILMEKEQPESYWLDLYSQFENNLKAA
;
A
#
# COMPACT_ATOMS: atom_id res chain seq x y z
N MET A 1 -15.73 -17.99 6.92
CA MET A 1 -14.40 -17.36 6.84
C MET A 1 -13.35 -18.44 6.89
N ASN A 2 -12.48 -18.48 5.89
CA ASN A 2 -11.28 -19.30 5.92
C ASN A 2 -10.29 -18.68 6.95
N LYS A 3 -9.20 -19.38 7.30
CA LYS A 3 -8.21 -18.86 8.26
C LYS A 3 -7.51 -17.57 7.76
N MET A 4 -7.32 -17.41 6.46
CA MET A 4 -6.77 -16.19 5.85
C MET A 4 -7.71 -15.00 6.06
N ASP A 5 -9.02 -15.18 5.92
CA ASP A 5 -10.01 -14.11 6.18
C ASP A 5 -9.93 -13.64 7.64
N ILE A 6 -9.71 -14.57 8.58
CA ILE A 6 -9.55 -14.26 10.01
C ILE A 6 -8.24 -13.49 10.25
N VAL A 7 -7.16 -13.85 9.56
CA VAL A 7 -5.88 -13.15 9.62
C VAL A 7 -6.03 -11.72 9.08
N ILE A 8 -6.72 -11.55 7.94
CA ILE A 8 -7.00 -10.25 7.31
C ILE A 8 -7.90 -9.38 8.20
N GLU A 9 -8.91 -9.95 8.86
CA GLU A 9 -9.74 -9.18 9.79
C GLU A 9 -8.95 -8.70 11.01
N LYS A 10 -8.06 -9.54 11.54
CA LYS A 10 -7.22 -9.16 12.68
C LYS A 10 -6.16 -8.12 12.30
N LEU A 11 -5.54 -8.29 11.14
CA LEU A 11 -4.67 -7.32 10.46
C LEU A 11 -5.28 -5.92 10.39
N LEU A 12 -6.55 -5.85 10.02
CA LEU A 12 -7.29 -4.61 9.87
C LEU A 12 -7.59 -3.97 11.24
N ASP A 13 -7.96 -4.78 12.22
CA ASP A 13 -8.24 -4.34 13.59
C ASP A 13 -6.98 -3.71 14.23
N ASP A 14 -5.83 -4.39 14.12
CA ASP A 14 -4.56 -3.91 14.65
C ASP A 14 -4.11 -2.59 13.95
N TYR A 15 -4.34 -2.45 12.64
CA TYR A 15 -4.03 -1.22 11.90
C TYR A 15 -4.91 -0.03 12.33
N ILE A 16 -6.21 -0.25 12.56
CA ILE A 16 -7.14 0.80 13.01
C ILE A 16 -6.75 1.27 14.42
N ASP A 17 -6.45 0.32 15.30
CA ASP A 17 -6.06 0.58 16.69
C ASP A 17 -4.77 1.42 16.77
N VAL A 18 -3.81 1.16 15.88
CA VAL A 18 -2.48 1.81 15.91
C VAL A 18 -2.47 3.17 15.20
N ASN A 19 -3.20 3.33 14.08
CA ASN A 19 -2.99 4.46 13.18
C ASN A 19 -4.16 5.46 13.07
N LEU A 20 -5.35 5.13 13.59
CA LEU A 20 -6.57 5.92 13.34
C LEU A 20 -7.27 6.45 14.60
N ILE A 21 -6.88 5.99 15.80
CA ILE A 21 -7.47 6.47 17.06
C ILE A 21 -6.89 7.83 17.50
N ASP A 22 -5.63 8.11 17.18
CA ASP A 22 -4.86 9.21 17.79
C ASP A 22 -4.79 10.51 16.94
N GLY A 23 -5.70 10.69 15.97
CA GLY A 23 -5.84 11.92 15.18
C GLY A 23 -6.91 12.88 15.72
N GLU A 24 -6.69 14.20 15.59
CA GLU A 24 -7.56 15.30 16.06
C GLU A 24 -8.99 15.23 15.48
N TRP A 25 -9.87 14.45 16.11
CA TRP A 25 -11.32 14.46 15.85
C TRP A 25 -12.07 14.95 17.09
N ASN A 26 -12.50 16.20 17.08
CA ASN A 26 -13.46 16.74 18.05
C ASN A 26 -14.84 16.09 17.84
N SER A 27 -15.21 15.05 18.60
CA SER A 27 -16.57 14.51 18.55
C SER A 27 -17.00 13.76 19.82
N LEU A 28 -18.22 14.03 20.28
CA LEU A 28 -18.93 13.50 21.44
C LEU A 28 -19.29 11.99 21.37
N ILE A 29 -18.62 11.22 20.51
CA ILE A 29 -18.90 9.80 20.27
C ILE A 29 -17.87 8.92 21.02
N PRO A 30 -18.30 7.92 21.82
CA PRO A 30 -17.40 6.98 22.51
C PRO A 30 -16.43 6.26 21.56
N SER A 31 -15.19 6.02 21.98
CA SER A 31 -14.11 5.44 21.16
C SER A 31 -14.45 4.09 20.53
N HIS A 32 -15.15 3.20 21.25
CA HIS A 32 -15.56 1.90 20.73
C HIS A 32 -16.62 2.00 19.60
N LEU A 33 -17.55 2.95 19.68
CA LEU A 33 -18.52 3.21 18.60
C LEU A 33 -17.90 3.91 17.39
N ARG A 34 -16.77 4.61 17.60
CA ARG A 34 -15.93 5.14 16.51
C ARG A 34 -15.14 4.03 15.83
N HIS A 35 -14.62 3.08 16.62
CA HIS A 35 -13.98 1.85 16.13
C HIS A 35 -14.89 1.04 15.22
N ASP A 36 -16.10 0.76 15.68
CA ASP A 36 -17.07 -0.02 14.92
C ASP A 36 -17.49 0.70 13.64
N LYS A 37 -17.61 2.04 13.68
CA LYS A 37 -17.89 2.89 12.51
C LYS A 37 -16.73 2.90 11.50
N ILE A 38 -15.49 3.10 11.93
CA ILE A 38 -14.30 3.11 11.05
C ILE A 38 -14.08 1.71 10.45
N LYS A 39 -14.34 0.66 11.24
CA LYS A 39 -14.32 -0.74 10.78
C LYS A 39 -15.43 -1.00 9.77
N GLU A 40 -16.66 -0.55 10.00
CA GLU A 40 -17.75 -0.63 9.03
C GLU A 40 -17.46 0.17 7.76
N ASP A 41 -16.92 1.39 7.88
CA ASP A 41 -16.59 2.26 6.77
C ASP A 41 -15.39 1.72 5.98
N LEU A 42 -14.36 1.16 6.61
CA LEU A 42 -13.26 0.44 5.93
C LEU A 42 -13.76 -0.86 5.28
N LYS A 43 -14.62 -1.63 5.95
CA LYS A 43 -15.26 -2.83 5.37
C LYS A 43 -16.13 -2.47 4.16
N ALA A 44 -16.83 -1.34 4.21
CA ALA A 44 -17.69 -0.84 3.15
C ALA A 44 -16.91 -0.20 1.98
N ASP A 45 -15.84 0.56 2.27
CA ASP A 45 -15.05 1.31 1.29
C ASP A 45 -13.85 0.53 0.73
N ALA A 46 -13.38 -0.53 1.40
CA ALA A 46 -12.22 -1.32 0.96
C ALA A 46 -12.60 -2.57 0.16
N GLN A 47 -13.88 -2.92 0.04
CA GLN A 47 -14.32 -4.18 -0.57
C GLN A 47 -13.37 -5.34 -0.20
N LEU A 48 -13.14 -5.60 1.10
CA LEU A 48 -12.17 -6.58 1.63
C LEU A 48 -11.90 -7.90 0.84
N PRO A 49 -12.86 -8.51 0.10
CA PRO A 49 -12.53 -9.49 -0.94
C PRO A 49 -11.36 -9.09 -1.85
N GLU A 50 -11.22 -7.82 -2.23
CA GLU A 50 -10.18 -7.31 -3.13
C GLU A 50 -8.76 -7.51 -2.58
N LEU A 51 -8.49 -7.18 -1.30
CA LEU A 51 -7.14 -7.35 -0.76
C LEU A 51 -6.76 -8.83 -0.61
N SER A 52 -7.66 -9.67 -0.11
CA SER A 52 -7.42 -11.13 -0.05
C SER A 52 -7.14 -11.70 -1.44
N ILE A 53 -7.91 -11.28 -2.44
CA ILE A 53 -7.72 -11.68 -3.83
C ILE A 53 -6.35 -11.21 -4.35
N LEU A 54 -5.94 -9.97 -4.06
CA LEU A 54 -4.64 -9.44 -4.48
C LEU A 54 -3.48 -10.22 -3.85
N LEU A 55 -3.58 -10.58 -2.58
CA LEU A 55 -2.56 -11.39 -1.89
C LEU A 55 -2.48 -12.81 -2.47
N GLU A 56 -3.63 -13.46 -2.71
CA GLU A 56 -3.67 -14.77 -3.37
C GLU A 56 -3.10 -14.71 -4.80
N CYS A 57 -3.46 -13.67 -5.56
CA CYS A 57 -2.92 -13.40 -6.89
C CYS A 57 -1.40 -13.21 -6.84
N ALA A 58 -0.88 -12.42 -5.91
CA ALA A 58 0.55 -12.18 -5.75
C ALA A 58 1.31 -13.49 -5.49
N ILE A 59 0.85 -14.30 -4.52
CA ILE A 59 1.47 -15.59 -4.19
C ILE A 59 1.46 -16.52 -5.42
N LYS A 60 0.35 -16.57 -6.15
CA LYS A 60 0.24 -17.35 -7.37
C LYS A 60 1.24 -16.89 -8.43
N ILE A 61 1.34 -15.58 -8.68
CA ILE A 61 2.28 -14.99 -9.66
C ILE A 61 3.72 -15.32 -9.27
N LEU A 62 4.09 -15.12 -8.00
CA LEU A 62 5.44 -15.36 -7.48
C LEU A 62 5.85 -16.84 -7.57
N SER A 63 4.87 -17.75 -7.57
CA SER A 63 5.09 -19.21 -7.69
C SER A 63 5.16 -19.72 -9.15
N THR A 64 5.03 -18.84 -10.15
CA THR A 64 5.07 -19.23 -11.57
C THR A 64 6.50 -19.30 -12.13
N GLU A 65 6.69 -20.12 -13.17
CA GLU A 65 7.95 -20.13 -13.94
C GLU A 65 8.25 -18.77 -14.60
N ASP A 66 7.26 -17.92 -14.84
CA ASP A 66 7.49 -16.57 -15.36
C ASP A 66 8.29 -15.73 -14.36
N SER A 67 7.96 -15.83 -13.06
CA SER A 67 8.68 -15.11 -11.99
C SER A 67 10.12 -15.56 -11.81
N LYS A 68 10.42 -16.82 -12.15
CA LYS A 68 11.77 -17.40 -12.10
C LYS A 68 12.75 -16.71 -13.05
N HIS A 69 12.28 -16.15 -14.16
CA HIS A 69 13.14 -15.47 -15.13
C HIS A 69 13.72 -14.15 -14.64
N TYR A 70 13.12 -13.53 -13.61
CA TYR A 70 13.59 -12.26 -13.05
C TYR A 70 14.67 -12.42 -11.97
N LEU A 71 14.90 -13.65 -11.50
CA LEU A 71 15.79 -13.96 -10.37
C LEU A 71 16.84 -15.00 -10.78
N ASP A 72 17.95 -15.01 -10.05
CA ASP A 72 18.85 -16.16 -10.09
C ASP A 72 18.15 -17.37 -9.46
N LEU A 73 18.42 -18.58 -9.96
CA LEU A 73 17.74 -19.80 -9.52
C LEU A 73 17.78 -19.98 -8.00
N ARG A 74 18.92 -19.65 -7.38
CA ARG A 74 19.11 -19.72 -5.92
C ARG A 74 18.13 -18.82 -5.16
N ASP A 75 17.93 -17.58 -5.62
CA ASP A 75 17.08 -16.60 -4.95
C ASP A 75 15.60 -16.96 -5.15
N TYR A 76 15.24 -17.43 -6.35
CA TYR A 76 13.91 -17.95 -6.63
C TYR A 76 13.57 -19.17 -5.75
N GLU A 77 14.45 -20.19 -5.70
CA GLU A 77 14.25 -21.38 -4.87
C GLU A 77 14.13 -21.03 -3.39
N LYS A 78 14.93 -20.06 -2.92
CA LYS A 78 14.86 -19.55 -1.54
C LYS A 78 13.52 -18.88 -1.25
N MET A 79 13.07 -17.97 -2.12
CA MET A 79 11.79 -17.28 -1.98
C MET A 79 10.62 -18.29 -1.92
N VAL A 80 10.57 -19.23 -2.87
CA VAL A 80 9.51 -20.26 -2.92
C VAL A 80 9.55 -21.15 -1.67
N LYS A 81 10.74 -21.52 -1.20
CA LYS A 81 10.90 -22.28 0.04
C LYS A 81 10.32 -21.53 1.24
N GLN A 82 10.63 -20.23 1.39
CA GLN A 82 10.09 -19.43 2.49
C GLN A 82 8.56 -19.27 2.38
N PHE A 83 7.99 -19.11 1.19
CA PHE A 83 6.52 -19.12 1.04
C PHE A 83 5.89 -20.44 1.49
N SER A 84 6.53 -21.58 1.18
CA SER A 84 6.07 -22.89 1.65
C SER A 84 6.14 -23.01 3.18
N GLU A 85 7.25 -22.60 3.78
CA GLU A 85 7.45 -22.63 5.25
C GLU A 85 6.48 -21.69 5.97
N ALA A 86 6.20 -20.51 5.39
CA ALA A 86 5.22 -19.56 5.89
C ALA A 86 3.80 -20.15 5.89
N GLY A 87 3.41 -20.86 4.81
CA GLY A 87 2.12 -21.57 4.75
C GLY A 87 1.96 -22.59 5.89
N ASP A 88 2.98 -23.43 6.12
CA ASP A 88 3.00 -24.42 7.21
C ASP A 88 2.99 -23.78 8.60
N TYR A 89 3.54 -22.57 8.73
CA TYR A 89 3.57 -21.81 9.98
C TYR A 89 2.23 -21.16 10.30
N ILE A 90 1.59 -20.54 9.30
CA ILE A 90 0.25 -19.92 9.44
C ILE A 90 -0.80 -20.93 9.92
N GLU A 91 -0.68 -22.21 9.59
CA GLU A 91 -1.61 -23.22 10.11
C GLU A 91 -1.52 -23.41 11.63
N LYS A 92 -0.32 -23.18 12.19
CA LYS A 92 0.06 -23.45 13.58
C LYS A 92 0.08 -22.20 14.45
N ILE A 93 0.11 -21.02 13.84
CA ILE A 93 0.18 -19.75 14.57
C ILE A 93 -1.06 -19.55 15.45
N ASP A 94 -0.82 -19.12 16.68
CA ASP A 94 -1.87 -18.78 17.62
C ASP A 94 -2.27 -17.31 17.47
N LEU A 95 -3.28 -17.07 16.64
CA LEU A 95 -3.83 -15.73 16.40
C LEU A 95 -4.54 -15.14 17.62
N THR A 96 -4.60 -15.81 18.77
CA THR A 96 -5.11 -15.17 20.00
C THR A 96 -4.07 -14.26 20.66
N LYS A 97 -2.79 -14.40 20.28
CA LYS A 97 -1.70 -13.56 20.79
C LYS A 97 -1.54 -12.30 19.95
N PRO A 98 -1.18 -11.15 20.55
CA PRO A 98 -0.88 -9.94 19.79
C PRO A 98 0.30 -10.20 18.85
N ILE A 99 0.23 -9.63 17.65
CA ILE A 99 1.33 -9.66 16.68
C ILE A 99 2.15 -8.40 16.95
N GLU A 100 3.37 -8.57 17.47
CA GLU A 100 4.25 -7.45 17.89
C GLU A 100 5.31 -7.10 16.83
N GLU A 101 5.39 -7.87 15.74
CA GLU A 101 6.36 -7.72 14.65
C GLU A 101 5.64 -7.60 13.30
N ASP A 102 6.33 -7.11 12.27
CA ASP A 102 5.78 -7.07 10.91
C ASP A 102 5.56 -8.48 10.34
N TYR A 103 4.72 -8.58 9.31
CA TYR A 103 4.34 -9.88 8.75
C TYR A 103 5.50 -10.57 8.02
N ALA A 104 6.45 -9.82 7.44
CA ALA A 104 7.64 -10.45 6.86
C ALA A 104 8.47 -11.14 7.95
N SER A 105 8.71 -10.48 9.08
CA SER A 105 9.42 -11.03 10.23
C SER A 105 8.68 -12.26 10.82
N LEU A 106 7.37 -12.14 11.01
CA LEU A 106 6.50 -13.20 11.51
C LEU A 106 6.53 -14.46 10.63
N LEU A 107 6.57 -14.26 9.31
CA LEU A 107 6.61 -15.34 8.32
C LEU A 107 8.04 -15.78 7.96
N HIS A 108 9.04 -15.25 8.66
CA HIS A 108 10.45 -15.55 8.45
C HIS A 108 10.97 -15.23 7.04
N PHE A 109 10.40 -14.20 6.41
CA PHE A 109 10.91 -13.63 5.18
C PHE A 109 12.08 -12.71 5.50
N ASP A 110 13.26 -13.11 5.06
CA ASP A 110 14.44 -12.27 5.20
C ASP A 110 14.50 -11.17 4.12
N ASP A 111 15.40 -10.21 4.34
CA ASP A 111 15.53 -9.05 3.45
C ASP A 111 15.85 -9.41 2.00
N SER A 112 16.57 -10.51 1.74
CA SER A 112 16.86 -10.93 0.36
C SER A 112 15.63 -11.51 -0.34
N THR A 113 14.74 -12.17 0.41
CA THR A 113 13.44 -12.61 -0.10
C THR A 113 12.55 -11.40 -0.38
N MET A 114 12.49 -10.42 0.52
CA MET A 114 11.76 -9.18 0.29
C MET A 114 12.28 -8.41 -0.93
N GLN A 115 13.61 -8.34 -1.11
CA GLN A 115 14.23 -7.76 -2.31
C GLN A 115 13.88 -8.53 -3.58
N SER A 116 13.79 -9.86 -3.52
CA SER A 116 13.41 -10.71 -4.65
C SER A 116 11.96 -10.44 -5.09
N ILE A 117 11.03 -10.37 -4.14
CA ILE A 117 9.62 -10.04 -4.41
C ILE A 117 9.51 -8.63 -5.01
N PHE A 118 10.22 -7.66 -4.43
CA PHE A 118 10.27 -6.28 -4.94
C PHE A 118 10.85 -6.17 -6.35
N LYS A 119 11.90 -6.96 -6.66
CA LYS A 119 12.47 -7.01 -8.01
C LYS A 119 11.45 -7.53 -9.02
N ILE A 120 10.77 -8.64 -8.71
CA ILE A 120 9.71 -9.18 -9.58
C ILE A 120 8.63 -8.12 -9.81
N ALA A 121 8.16 -7.44 -8.76
CA ALA A 121 7.14 -6.40 -8.88
C ALA A 121 7.52 -5.28 -9.87
N GLN A 122 8.79 -4.85 -9.84
CA GLN A 122 9.33 -3.84 -10.75
C GLN A 122 9.46 -4.35 -12.18
N GLU A 123 9.95 -5.58 -12.39
CA GLU A 123 10.06 -6.14 -13.73
C GLU A 123 8.68 -6.32 -14.37
N LYS A 124 7.69 -6.75 -13.59
CA LYS A 124 6.28 -6.81 -14.03
C LYS A 124 5.76 -5.44 -14.46
N TYR A 125 6.04 -4.40 -13.67
CA TYR A 125 5.68 -3.04 -14.02
C TYR A 125 6.35 -2.60 -15.34
N ASN A 126 7.66 -2.87 -15.50
CA ASN A 126 8.42 -2.54 -16.70
C ASN A 126 7.92 -3.28 -17.96
N GLU A 127 7.41 -4.49 -17.80
CA GLU A 127 6.77 -5.27 -18.86
C GLU A 127 5.31 -4.87 -19.13
N ASN A 128 4.80 -3.83 -18.46
CA ASN A 128 3.41 -3.37 -18.55
C ASN A 128 2.40 -4.44 -18.08
N LYS A 129 2.82 -5.37 -17.22
CA LYS A 129 1.93 -6.32 -16.50
C LYS A 129 1.41 -5.64 -15.23
N ILE A 130 0.58 -4.60 -15.43
CA ILE A 130 0.19 -3.63 -14.40
C ILE A 130 -0.57 -4.30 -13.24
N GLU A 131 -1.56 -5.17 -13.52
CA GLU A 131 -2.34 -5.83 -12.47
C GLU A 131 -1.51 -6.83 -11.65
N GLU A 132 -0.55 -7.51 -12.28
CA GLU A 132 0.38 -8.41 -11.59
C GLU A 132 1.30 -7.63 -10.65
N SER A 133 1.87 -6.52 -11.14
CA SER A 133 2.70 -5.65 -10.32
C SER A 133 1.93 -5.07 -9.14
N PHE A 134 0.69 -4.60 -9.36
CA PHE A 134 -0.19 -4.09 -8.32
C PHE A 134 -0.41 -5.12 -7.20
N SER A 135 -0.71 -6.36 -7.57
CA SER A 135 -0.92 -7.46 -6.61
C SER A 135 0.33 -7.70 -5.77
N ILE A 136 1.52 -7.72 -6.39
CA ILE A 136 2.78 -7.95 -5.66
C ILE A 136 3.11 -6.75 -4.76
N PHE A 137 2.87 -5.50 -5.18
CA PHE A 137 3.05 -4.34 -4.31
C PHE A 137 2.08 -4.31 -3.13
N ALA A 138 0.84 -4.77 -3.31
CA ALA A 138 -0.10 -4.97 -2.20
C ALA A 138 0.38 -6.02 -1.20
N LEU A 139 1.02 -7.09 -1.67
CA LEU A 139 1.67 -8.06 -0.81
C LEU A 139 2.84 -7.43 -0.04
N LEU A 140 3.73 -6.70 -0.72
CA LEU A 140 4.87 -6.04 -0.08
C LEU A 140 4.45 -5.03 0.99
N SER A 141 3.43 -4.22 0.71
CA SER A 141 2.90 -3.24 1.66
C SER A 141 2.17 -3.89 2.84
N THR A 142 1.61 -5.09 2.66
CA THR A 142 1.05 -5.89 3.76
C THR A 142 2.16 -6.52 4.61
N LEU A 143 3.23 -7.00 3.96
CA LEU A 143 4.34 -7.68 4.62
C LEU A 143 5.19 -6.73 5.48
N LYS A 144 5.48 -5.52 4.97
CA LYS A 144 6.25 -4.48 5.66
C LYS A 144 5.56 -3.11 5.50
N PRO A 145 4.51 -2.83 6.28
CA PRO A 145 3.72 -1.60 6.13
C PRO A 145 4.54 -0.34 6.34
N GLU A 146 5.59 -0.38 7.15
CA GLU A 146 6.47 0.76 7.43
C GLU A 146 7.36 1.17 6.24
N THR A 147 7.45 0.34 5.19
CA THR A 147 8.22 0.65 3.99
C THR A 147 7.38 1.51 3.04
N PHE A 148 7.52 2.83 3.15
CA PHE A 148 6.73 3.80 2.37
C PHE A 148 6.82 3.59 0.85
N ASP A 149 7.96 3.10 0.33
CA ASP A 149 8.17 2.90 -1.12
C ASP A 149 7.19 1.89 -1.71
N TYR A 150 6.77 0.88 -0.94
CA TYR A 150 5.79 -0.11 -1.39
C TYR A 150 4.41 0.52 -1.57
N TRP A 151 3.96 1.30 -0.58
CA TRP A 151 2.72 2.06 -0.68
C TRP A 151 2.74 3.08 -1.81
N TYR A 152 3.86 3.78 -1.96
CA TYR A 152 4.03 4.80 -2.99
C TYR A 152 3.93 4.21 -4.40
N ARG A 153 4.64 3.12 -4.67
CA ARG A 153 4.58 2.42 -5.97
C ARG A 153 3.22 1.80 -6.21
N MET A 154 2.58 1.23 -5.19
CA MET A 154 1.21 0.74 -5.29
C MET A 154 0.24 1.89 -5.65
N GLY A 155 0.42 3.08 -5.08
CA GLY A 155 -0.36 4.27 -5.39
C GLY A 155 -0.18 4.75 -6.84
N ILE A 156 1.05 4.77 -7.34
CA ILE A 156 1.33 5.08 -8.76
C ILE A 156 0.63 4.09 -9.69
N ILE A 157 0.71 2.80 -9.37
CA ILE A 157 0.08 1.75 -10.19
C ILE A 157 -1.45 1.87 -10.15
N ALA A 158 -2.04 2.07 -8.98
CA ALA A 158 -3.47 2.32 -8.84
C ALA A 158 -3.92 3.58 -9.60
N HIS A 159 -3.11 4.64 -9.59
CA HIS A 159 -3.36 5.86 -10.36
C HIS A 159 -3.39 5.57 -11.87
N GLN A 160 -2.44 4.79 -12.38
CA GLN A 160 -2.42 4.36 -13.80
C GLN A 160 -3.63 3.51 -14.17
N MET A 161 -4.10 2.67 -13.25
CA MET A 161 -5.32 1.89 -13.38
C MET A 161 -6.60 2.73 -13.21
N GLN A 162 -6.48 4.05 -12.98
CA GLN A 162 -7.58 4.98 -12.72
C GLN A 162 -8.39 4.64 -11.47
N GLN A 163 -7.82 3.84 -10.56
CA GLN A 163 -8.40 3.53 -9.25
C GLN A 163 -8.04 4.63 -8.25
N TYR A 164 -8.50 5.85 -8.52
CA TYR A 164 -8.06 7.05 -7.80
C TYR A 164 -8.34 7.02 -6.28
N ALA A 165 -9.45 6.39 -5.86
CA ALA A 165 -9.75 6.22 -4.44
C ALA A 165 -8.75 5.29 -3.74
N PHE A 166 -8.32 4.22 -4.42
CA PHE A 166 -7.31 3.31 -3.90
C PHE A 166 -5.92 3.97 -3.90
N ALA A 167 -5.59 4.68 -4.98
CA ALA A 167 -4.34 5.43 -5.08
C ALA A 167 -4.19 6.43 -3.93
N LEU A 168 -5.24 7.17 -3.57
CA LEU A 168 -5.24 8.06 -2.40
C LEU A 168 -4.92 7.30 -1.11
N LYS A 169 -5.59 6.18 -0.85
CA LYS A 169 -5.31 5.36 0.35
C LYS A 169 -3.84 4.94 0.40
N ALA A 170 -3.28 4.53 -0.74
CA ALA A 170 -1.88 4.13 -0.84
C ALA A 170 -0.92 5.32 -0.61
N PHE A 171 -1.18 6.48 -1.22
CA PHE A 171 -0.37 7.67 -1.01
C PHE A 171 -0.46 8.20 0.42
N THR A 172 -1.64 8.17 1.04
CA THR A 172 -1.81 8.52 2.46
C THR A 172 -0.97 7.62 3.36
N ASN A 173 -0.96 6.29 3.13
CA ASN A 173 -0.08 5.38 3.86
C ASN A 173 1.41 5.68 3.62
N ALA A 174 1.81 5.94 2.37
CA ALA A 174 3.18 6.31 2.06
C ALA A 174 3.61 7.59 2.79
N THR A 175 2.75 8.61 2.82
CA THR A 175 3.00 9.88 3.51
C THR A 175 2.96 9.73 5.04
N TYR A 176 2.19 8.79 5.58
CA TYR A 176 2.21 8.50 7.02
C TYR A 176 3.60 8.04 7.48
N PHE A 177 4.22 7.13 6.75
CA PHE A 177 5.57 6.62 7.06
C PHE A 177 6.69 7.55 6.59
N TYR A 178 6.46 8.34 5.54
CA TYR A 178 7.41 9.34 5.03
C TYR A 178 6.71 10.66 4.66
N PRO A 179 6.54 11.59 5.62
CA PRO A 179 5.75 12.81 5.42
C PRO A 179 6.24 13.75 4.32
N ASP A 180 7.54 13.76 4.06
CA ASP A 180 8.19 14.63 3.07
C ASP A 180 8.18 14.03 1.64
N LEU A 181 7.31 13.04 1.39
CA LEU A 181 7.18 12.42 0.06
C LEU A 181 6.46 13.33 -0.93
N LEU A 182 7.22 14.20 -1.62
CA LEU A 182 6.69 15.13 -2.61
C LEU A 182 5.80 14.45 -3.67
N GLY A 183 6.22 13.30 -4.16
CA GLY A 183 5.48 12.54 -5.17
C GLY A 183 4.09 12.13 -4.72
N SER A 184 3.93 11.62 -3.48
CA SER A 184 2.62 11.25 -2.93
C SER A 184 1.67 12.44 -2.88
N ARG A 185 2.15 13.63 -2.50
CA ARG A 185 1.34 14.85 -2.43
C ARG A 185 0.86 15.28 -3.82
N ILE A 186 1.78 15.31 -4.78
CA ILE A 186 1.48 15.67 -6.17
C ILE A 186 0.46 14.68 -6.78
N PHE A 187 0.66 13.37 -6.63
CA PHE A 187 -0.29 12.40 -7.16
C PHE A 187 -1.63 12.39 -6.41
N SER A 188 -1.63 12.62 -5.09
CA SER A 188 -2.87 12.74 -4.30
C SER A 188 -3.71 13.93 -4.76
N ALA A 189 -3.08 15.05 -5.12
CA ALA A 189 -3.78 16.18 -5.70
C ALA A 189 -4.51 15.81 -7.00
N ASP A 190 -3.85 15.11 -7.94
CA ASP A 190 -4.51 14.67 -9.16
C ASP A 190 -5.61 13.65 -8.89
N CYS A 191 -5.40 12.69 -7.98
CA CYS A 191 -6.47 11.77 -7.57
C CYS A 191 -7.69 12.52 -7.03
N HIS A 192 -7.49 13.52 -6.16
CA HIS A 192 -8.57 14.36 -5.65
C HIS A 192 -9.28 15.12 -6.78
N LEU A 193 -8.55 15.68 -7.75
CA LEU A 193 -9.15 16.32 -8.93
C LEU A 193 -10.02 15.35 -9.73
N LYS A 194 -9.52 14.14 -9.99
CA LYS A 194 -10.25 13.09 -10.72
C LYS A 194 -11.51 12.61 -10.01
N LEU A 195 -11.52 12.72 -8.68
CA LEU A 195 -12.69 12.43 -7.83
C LEU A 195 -13.60 13.66 -7.59
N GLY A 196 -13.29 14.82 -8.17
CA GLY A 196 -14.05 16.06 -7.99
C GLY A 196 -13.87 16.73 -6.62
N GLN A 197 -12.87 16.31 -5.85
CA GLN A 197 -12.57 16.80 -4.50
C GLN A 197 -11.62 18.00 -4.54
N ILE A 198 -12.10 19.11 -5.11
CA ILE A 198 -11.28 20.28 -5.46
C ILE A 198 -10.55 20.89 -4.26
N GLU A 199 -11.19 20.99 -3.10
CA GLU A 199 -10.55 21.57 -1.90
C GLU A 199 -9.43 20.69 -1.36
N ASN A 200 -9.58 19.36 -1.40
CA ASN A 200 -8.51 18.45 -1.00
C ASN A 200 -7.33 18.54 -1.97
N ALA A 201 -7.59 18.64 -3.28
CA ALA A 201 -6.53 18.83 -4.27
C ALA A 201 -5.73 20.13 -4.04
N LYS A 202 -6.41 21.22 -3.66
CA LYS A 202 -5.75 22.48 -3.27
C LYS A 202 -4.83 22.29 -2.07
N THR A 203 -5.31 21.60 -1.03
CA THR A 203 -4.52 21.31 0.17
C THR A 203 -3.26 20.53 -0.17
N GLU A 204 -3.39 19.42 -0.93
CA GLU A 204 -2.23 18.61 -1.31
C GLU A 204 -1.20 19.38 -2.15
N LEU A 205 -1.63 20.22 -3.09
CA LEU A 205 -0.70 21.06 -3.87
C LEU A 205 -0.02 22.14 -3.00
N ASN A 206 -0.74 22.74 -2.05
CA ASN A 206 -0.12 23.70 -1.14
C ASN A 206 0.96 23.04 -0.27
N GLU A 207 0.70 21.82 0.22
CA GLU A 207 1.69 21.06 0.99
C GLU A 207 2.88 20.64 0.11
N ALA A 208 2.63 20.17 -1.11
CA ALA A 208 3.68 19.88 -2.09
C ALA A 208 4.55 21.10 -2.37
N LYS A 209 3.95 22.29 -2.51
CA LYS A 209 4.67 23.55 -2.70
C LYS A 209 5.59 23.88 -1.52
N ILE A 210 5.12 23.71 -0.29
CA ILE A 210 5.92 23.93 0.92
C ILE A 210 7.13 22.97 0.93
N LEU A 211 6.96 21.72 0.54
CA LEU A 211 8.08 20.75 0.44
C LEU A 211 9.10 21.17 -0.64
N MET A 212 8.63 21.59 -1.82
CA MET A 212 9.49 22.09 -2.90
C MET A 212 10.22 23.41 -2.57
N GLU A 213 9.77 24.16 -1.57
CA GLU A 213 10.49 25.35 -1.09
C GLU A 213 11.63 24.99 -0.12
N LYS A 214 11.50 23.86 0.58
CA LYS A 214 12.53 23.35 1.52
C LYS A 214 13.66 22.63 0.80
N GLU A 215 13.33 21.93 -0.29
CA GLU A 215 14.26 21.11 -1.06
C GLU A 215 14.35 21.62 -2.50
N GLN A 216 15.43 21.32 -3.23
CA GLN A 216 15.44 21.56 -4.68
C GLN A 216 14.91 20.30 -5.37
N PRO A 217 13.61 20.25 -5.76
CA PRO A 217 13.05 19.07 -6.40
C PRO A 217 13.64 18.89 -7.80
N GLU A 218 13.64 17.64 -8.27
CA GLU A 218 13.97 17.33 -9.65
C GLU A 218 12.98 17.96 -10.64
N SER A 219 13.43 18.24 -11.87
CA SER A 219 12.60 18.87 -12.92
C SER A 219 11.29 18.12 -13.15
N TYR A 220 11.32 16.78 -13.06
CA TYR A 220 10.15 15.94 -13.22
C TYR A 220 9.00 16.32 -12.26
N TRP A 221 9.31 16.58 -11.00
CA TRP A 221 8.30 16.94 -10.00
C TRP A 221 7.75 18.35 -10.21
N LEU A 222 8.60 19.28 -10.66
CA LEU A 222 8.17 20.63 -11.01
C LEU A 222 7.19 20.65 -12.18
N ASP A 223 7.45 19.81 -13.20
CA ASP A 223 6.60 19.69 -14.38
C ASP A 223 5.22 19.08 -14.01
N LEU A 224 5.22 18.00 -13.23
CA LEU A 224 3.97 17.38 -12.74
C LEU A 224 3.16 18.31 -11.85
N TYR A 225 3.81 18.98 -10.88
CA TYR A 225 3.15 19.97 -10.04
C TYR A 225 2.49 21.05 -10.89
N SER A 226 3.22 21.61 -11.86
CA SER A 226 2.70 22.68 -12.72
C SER A 226 1.52 22.21 -13.56
N GLN A 227 1.57 20.97 -14.06
CA GLN A 227 0.47 20.37 -14.79
C GLN A 227 -0.79 20.25 -13.91
N PHE A 228 -0.67 19.72 -12.70
CA PHE A 228 -1.82 19.52 -11.83
C PHE A 228 -2.36 20.82 -11.24
N GLU A 229 -1.49 21.81 -10.99
CA GLU A 229 -1.92 23.16 -10.61
C GLU A 229 -2.73 23.82 -11.74
N ASN A 230 -2.34 23.62 -13.00
CA ASN A 230 -3.10 24.13 -14.14
C ASN A 230 -4.44 23.40 -14.32
N ASN A 231 -4.46 22.08 -14.12
CA ASN A 231 -5.72 21.30 -14.13
C ASN A 231 -6.68 21.79 -13.05
N LEU A 232 -6.17 22.06 -11.84
CA LEU A 232 -6.96 22.60 -10.73
C LEU A 232 -7.55 23.98 -11.05
N LYS A 233 -6.80 24.87 -11.73
CA LYS A 233 -7.30 26.18 -12.16
C LYS A 233 -8.40 26.10 -13.24
N ALA A 234 -8.45 25.00 -13.97
CA ALA A 234 -9.41 24.76 -15.04
C ALA A 234 -10.68 24.01 -14.59
N ALA A 235 -10.68 23.44 -13.38
CA ALA A 235 -11.79 22.71 -12.76
C ALA A 235 -12.74 23.64 -12.00
#